data_AF-A0A931QFN0-F1
#
_entry.id   AF-A0A931QFN0-F1
#
_cell.length_a   1.000
_cell.length_b   1.000
_cell.length_c   1.000
_cell.angle_alpha   90.00
_cell.angle_beta   90.00
_cell.angle_gamma   90.00
#
_symmetry.space_group_name_H-M   'P 1'
#
loop_
_entity.id
_entity.type
_entity.pdbx_description
1 polymer ?
#
loop_
_entity_poly.entity_id
_entity_poly.type
_entity_poly.pdbx_seq_one_letter_code
_entity_poly.pdbx_strand_id
1 'polypeptide(L)'
;GDIVHAHIQGQSNERIVFLAHIDTVYPVGAWENLWRVTDGLAYGPGTYDMKGGVIQAIWALRAIKSLGLTPASNIDFLLTPDEESGSEIGRPYIEDIAKGAKAVLVLEPPFMNGDLKVARKGVGEYKFNIYGRAAHQGLEPQNGQNAIVSAAHLISELVKLQDWDKGTTLGPNVIQGGTVSNVVADHAVLEVDLRVWSLEEAERADKALRAIQPLDGTRYEITGGLNRPPMEPSEGSLKLFDKARTIANEIGFDVGASRVGGGSDGNFTSHLAPTLDGFGAFGAGAHQKNIEHIHIASLVPRSALIAGMLIK
;
A
#
# COMPACT_ATOMS: atom_id res chain seq x y z
N GLY A 1 14.50 -6.60 8.36
CA GLY A 1 14.61 -8.05 8.66
C GLY A 1 15.05 -8.77 7.41
N ASP A 2 15.12 -10.09 7.44
CA ASP A 2 15.36 -10.88 6.22
C ASP A 2 14.07 -11.00 5.40
N ILE A 3 14.20 -11.12 4.08
CA ILE A 3 13.11 -11.55 3.20
C ILE A 3 13.04 -13.08 3.28
N VAL A 4 11.85 -13.62 3.52
CA VAL A 4 11.64 -15.07 3.59
C VAL A 4 10.82 -15.52 2.39
N HIS A 5 11.36 -16.44 1.60
CA HIS A 5 10.67 -17.11 0.50
C HIS A 5 10.59 -18.61 0.81
N ALA A 6 9.37 -19.12 0.94
CA ALA A 6 9.09 -20.54 1.08
C ALA A 6 8.44 -21.09 -0.18
N HIS A 7 8.92 -22.24 -0.65
CA HIS A 7 8.36 -22.93 -1.81
C HIS A 7 7.61 -24.20 -1.38
N ILE A 8 6.40 -24.38 -1.87
CA ILE A 8 5.56 -25.57 -1.63
C ILE A 8 5.21 -26.18 -2.99
N GLN A 9 5.56 -27.46 -3.15
CA GLN A 9 5.29 -28.19 -4.39
C GLN A 9 3.81 -28.54 -4.53
N GLY A 10 3.25 -28.21 -5.69
CA GLY A 10 1.90 -28.57 -6.11
C GLY A 10 1.90 -29.65 -7.19
N GLN A 11 0.76 -29.84 -7.84
CA GLN A 11 0.57 -30.83 -8.91
C GLN A 11 1.13 -30.37 -10.26
N SER A 12 1.07 -29.07 -10.56
CA SER A 12 1.58 -28.47 -11.80
C SER A 12 2.80 -27.58 -11.56
N ASN A 13 3.53 -27.27 -12.63
CA ASN A 13 4.65 -26.33 -12.61
C ASN A 13 4.21 -24.85 -12.60
N GLU A 14 2.91 -24.56 -12.70
CA GLU A 14 2.41 -23.20 -12.52
C GLU A 14 2.62 -22.74 -11.08
N ARG A 15 2.74 -21.42 -10.87
CA ARG A 15 3.06 -20.85 -9.55
C ARG A 15 1.97 -19.88 -9.10
N ILE A 16 1.45 -20.06 -7.90
CA ILE A 16 0.65 -19.07 -7.17
C ILE A 16 1.57 -18.41 -6.14
N VAL A 17 1.60 -17.09 -6.12
CA VAL A 17 2.37 -16.33 -5.12
C VAL A 17 1.46 -15.93 -3.97
N PHE A 18 1.84 -16.27 -2.75
CA PHE A 18 1.33 -15.62 -1.54
C PHE A 18 2.25 -14.45 -1.21
N LEU A 19 1.69 -13.25 -1.21
CA LEU A 19 2.42 -12.02 -0.93
C LEU A 19 1.95 -11.46 0.40
N ALA A 20 2.90 -11.26 1.30
CA ALA A 20 2.66 -10.78 2.65
C ALA A 20 3.87 -10.04 3.20
N HIS A 21 3.64 -9.19 4.19
CA HIS A 21 4.68 -8.56 4.98
C HIS A 21 4.61 -9.01 6.45
N ILE A 22 5.73 -8.89 7.17
CA ILE A 22 5.88 -9.33 8.57
C ILE A 22 6.17 -8.18 9.54
N ASP A 23 6.56 -7.03 9.00
CA ASP A 23 6.67 -5.77 9.74
C ASP A 23 5.30 -5.19 10.08
N THR A 24 5.31 -4.12 10.88
CA THR A 24 4.14 -3.34 11.26
C THR A 24 4.59 -1.88 11.42
N VAL A 25 3.69 -0.91 11.28
CA VAL A 25 4.00 0.51 11.59
C VAL A 25 4.48 0.79 13.03
N TYR A 26 4.26 -0.13 13.97
CA TYR A 26 4.50 0.14 15.39
C TYR A 26 5.98 -0.02 15.78
N PRO A 27 6.58 0.97 16.47
CA PRO A 27 7.91 0.80 17.04
C PRO A 27 7.91 -0.20 18.20
N VAL A 28 9.09 -0.75 18.52
CA VAL A 28 9.27 -1.63 19.68
C VAL A 28 8.82 -0.92 20.96
N GLY A 29 8.01 -1.60 21.76
CA GLY A 29 7.45 -1.04 23.01
C GLY A 29 6.22 -0.14 22.80
N ALA A 30 5.74 0.03 21.56
CA ALA A 30 4.52 0.79 21.31
C ALA A 30 3.30 0.21 22.02
N TRP A 31 3.19 -1.11 22.15
CA TRP A 31 2.09 -1.78 22.82
C TRP A 31 2.57 -2.43 24.12
N GLU A 32 1.85 -2.17 25.21
CA GLU A 32 2.12 -2.82 26.51
C GLU A 32 1.56 -4.25 26.53
N ASN A 33 0.31 -4.41 26.07
CA ASN A 33 -0.32 -5.72 25.93
C ASN A 33 -0.33 -6.15 24.47
N LEU A 34 0.49 -7.15 24.13
CA LEU A 34 0.65 -7.65 22.77
C LEU A 34 -0.47 -8.60 22.33
N TRP A 35 -1.29 -9.09 23.26
CA TRP A 35 -2.37 -10.02 22.94
C TRP A 35 -3.52 -9.92 23.95
N ARG A 36 -4.69 -9.54 23.45
CA ARG A 36 -5.91 -9.47 24.25
C ARG A 36 -7.08 -10.05 23.47
N VAL A 37 -7.85 -10.93 24.10
CA VAL A 37 -9.08 -11.46 23.51
C VAL A 37 -10.27 -11.05 24.37
N THR A 38 -11.25 -10.40 23.77
CA THR A 38 -12.52 -10.06 24.41
C THR A 38 -13.62 -10.02 23.37
N ASP A 39 -14.83 -10.48 23.73
CA ASP A 39 -16.04 -10.35 22.90
C ASP A 39 -15.88 -10.90 21.46
N GLY A 40 -15.11 -11.98 21.30
CA GLY A 40 -14.86 -12.62 20.00
C GLY A 40 -13.86 -11.88 19.11
N LEU A 41 -13.21 -10.84 19.62
CA LEU A 41 -12.17 -10.07 18.95
C LEU A 41 -10.80 -10.38 19.56
N ALA A 42 -9.78 -10.52 18.71
CA ALA A 42 -8.39 -10.61 19.13
C ALA A 42 -7.65 -9.33 18.75
N TYR A 43 -7.05 -8.68 19.75
CA TYR A 43 -6.33 -7.42 19.63
C TYR A 43 -4.83 -7.66 19.74
N GLY A 44 -4.07 -6.89 18.99
CA GLY A 44 -2.61 -6.86 19.07
C GLY A 44 -1.97 -6.21 17.84
N PRO A 45 -0.69 -5.81 17.95
CA PRO A 45 0.01 -5.13 16.87
C PRO A 45 0.27 -6.07 15.68
N GLY A 46 -0.32 -5.71 14.54
CA GLY A 46 -0.28 -6.48 13.30
C GLY A 46 -1.20 -7.69 13.29
N THR A 47 -2.13 -7.80 14.23
CA THR A 47 -3.14 -8.89 14.22
C THR A 47 -4.03 -8.77 12.99
N TYR A 48 -4.45 -7.54 12.67
CA TYR A 48 -5.16 -7.22 11.45
C TYR A 48 -4.15 -7.10 10.31
N ASP A 49 -3.10 -6.29 10.48
CA ASP A 49 -2.21 -5.86 9.40
C ASP A 49 -0.73 -6.28 9.60
N MET A 50 -0.26 -7.40 9.06
CA MET A 50 -1.05 -8.44 8.40
C MET A 50 -0.71 -9.86 8.87
N LYS A 51 -0.23 -10.02 10.11
CA LYS A 51 0.11 -11.34 10.68
C LYS A 51 -1.09 -12.28 10.70
N GLY A 52 -2.31 -11.75 10.86
CA GLY A 52 -3.54 -12.53 10.71
C GLY A 52 -3.64 -13.24 9.36
N GLY A 53 -3.35 -12.54 8.26
CA GLY A 53 -3.33 -13.11 6.92
C GLY A 53 -2.24 -14.15 6.71
N VAL A 54 -1.04 -13.90 7.24
CA VAL A 54 0.07 -14.88 7.23
C VAL A 54 -0.35 -16.18 7.93
N ILE A 55 -0.90 -16.07 9.14
CA ILE A 55 -1.38 -17.23 9.90
C ILE A 55 -2.50 -17.96 9.14
N GLN A 56 -3.43 -17.25 8.52
CA GLN A 56 -4.52 -17.85 7.75
C GLN A 56 -4.01 -18.67 6.56
N ALA A 57 -3.03 -18.17 5.83
CA ALA A 57 -2.41 -18.89 4.72
C ALA A 57 -1.65 -20.14 5.20
N ILE A 58 -0.90 -20.05 6.30
CA ILE A 58 -0.26 -21.22 6.92
C ILE A 58 -1.30 -22.28 7.28
N TRP A 59 -2.41 -21.89 7.90
CA TRP A 59 -3.48 -22.82 8.26
C TRP A 59 -4.21 -23.40 7.04
N ALA A 60 -4.36 -22.64 5.96
CA ALA A 60 -4.90 -23.16 4.70
C ALA A 60 -4.02 -24.30 4.15
N LEU A 61 -2.70 -24.09 4.11
CA LEU A 61 -1.74 -25.13 3.67
C LEU A 61 -1.76 -26.36 4.59
N ARG A 62 -1.82 -26.14 5.91
CA ARG A 62 -1.93 -27.23 6.89
C ARG A 62 -3.24 -28.02 6.73
N ALA A 63 -4.35 -27.35 6.46
CA ALA A 63 -5.64 -27.99 6.22
C ALA A 63 -5.59 -28.87 4.97
N ILE A 64 -5.09 -28.35 3.84
CA ILE A 64 -4.87 -29.11 2.59
C ILE A 64 -4.05 -30.38 2.87
N LYS A 65 -2.91 -30.23 3.56
CA LYS A 65 -2.06 -31.37 3.93
C LYS A 65 -2.76 -32.38 4.83
N SER A 66 -3.53 -31.91 5.83
CA SER A 66 -4.24 -32.79 6.77
C SER A 66 -5.36 -33.61 6.10
N LEU A 67 -5.90 -33.11 4.99
CA LEU A 67 -6.89 -33.80 4.16
C LEU A 67 -6.26 -34.74 3.13
N GLY A 68 -4.93 -34.88 3.10
CA GLY A 68 -4.23 -35.68 2.10
C GLY A 68 -4.31 -35.10 0.68
N LEU A 69 -4.62 -33.80 0.56
CA LEU A 69 -4.70 -33.09 -0.71
C LEU A 69 -3.35 -32.44 -1.03
N THR A 70 -3.16 -32.13 -2.31
CA THR A 70 -2.00 -31.38 -2.83
C THR A 70 -2.52 -30.16 -3.59
N PRO A 71 -1.93 -28.96 -3.40
CA PRO A 71 -2.27 -27.79 -4.21
C PRO A 71 -2.18 -28.06 -5.71
N ALA A 72 -3.08 -27.48 -6.49
CA ALA A 72 -3.12 -27.66 -7.94
C ALA A 72 -1.88 -27.07 -8.65
N SER A 73 -1.30 -26.02 -8.08
CA SER A 73 -0.12 -25.31 -8.56
C SER A 73 0.93 -25.24 -7.46
N ASN A 74 2.21 -25.08 -7.82
CA ASN A 74 3.25 -24.71 -6.87
C ASN A 74 2.88 -23.39 -6.17
N ILE A 75 3.33 -23.24 -4.93
CA ILE A 75 3.09 -22.03 -4.15
C ILE A 75 4.42 -21.43 -3.74
N ASP A 76 4.60 -20.16 -4.08
CA ASP A 76 5.70 -19.34 -3.60
C ASP A 76 5.16 -18.38 -2.54
N PHE A 77 5.57 -18.55 -1.29
CA PHE A 77 5.15 -17.71 -0.18
C PHE A 77 6.27 -16.72 0.15
N LEU A 78 6.09 -15.46 -0.22
CA LEU A 78 7.01 -14.36 0.03
C LEU A 78 6.55 -13.54 1.24
N LEU A 79 7.47 -13.33 2.18
CA LEU A 79 7.31 -12.51 3.38
C LEU A 79 8.35 -11.39 3.36
N THR A 80 7.88 -10.14 3.27
CA THR A 80 8.72 -8.94 3.19
C THR A 80 8.78 -8.21 4.54
N PRO A 81 9.92 -7.57 4.88
CA PRO A 81 10.12 -6.96 6.20
C PRO A 81 9.97 -5.43 6.21
N ASP A 82 9.48 -4.81 5.14
CA ASP A 82 9.60 -3.36 4.90
C ASP A 82 8.41 -2.72 4.16
N GLU A 83 7.24 -3.40 4.09
CA GLU A 83 6.06 -2.89 3.37
C GLU A 83 5.62 -1.54 3.91
N GLU A 84 5.58 -1.42 5.24
CA GLU A 84 5.07 -0.25 5.97
C GLU A 84 6.02 0.96 5.85
N SER A 85 7.19 0.76 5.25
CA SER A 85 8.20 1.78 4.93
C SER A 85 8.39 2.00 3.43
N GLY A 86 7.49 1.47 2.59
CA GLY A 86 7.49 1.69 1.14
C GLY A 86 8.18 0.61 0.31
N SER A 87 8.60 -0.49 0.94
CA SER A 87 9.12 -1.70 0.29
C SER A 87 10.38 -1.52 -0.57
N GLU A 88 11.26 -0.58 -0.26
CA GLU A 88 12.47 -0.34 -1.06
C GLU A 88 13.36 -1.59 -1.18
N ILE A 89 13.46 -2.38 -0.12
CA ILE A 89 14.26 -3.61 -0.05
C ILE A 89 13.45 -4.79 -0.64
N GLY A 90 12.17 -4.88 -0.30
CA GLY A 90 11.29 -5.96 -0.75
C GLY A 90 10.97 -5.93 -2.25
N ARG A 91 10.84 -4.75 -2.84
CA ARG A 91 10.32 -4.54 -4.20
C ARG A 91 11.00 -5.38 -5.28
N PRO A 92 12.35 -5.44 -5.39
CA PRO A 92 12.99 -6.26 -6.43
C PRO A 92 12.59 -7.74 -6.35
N TYR A 93 12.40 -8.28 -5.15
CA TYR A 93 12.01 -9.67 -4.93
C TYR A 93 10.53 -9.90 -5.22
N ILE A 94 9.68 -8.94 -4.84
CA ILE A 94 8.24 -8.96 -5.14
C ILE A 94 8.01 -8.97 -6.66
N GLU A 95 8.68 -8.07 -7.38
CA GLU A 95 8.56 -7.99 -8.84
C GLU A 95 9.14 -9.23 -9.52
N ASP A 96 10.26 -9.77 -9.04
CA ASP A 96 10.87 -10.96 -9.64
C ASP A 96 9.99 -12.21 -9.46
N ILE A 97 9.48 -12.45 -8.24
CA ILE A 97 8.69 -13.65 -7.96
C ILE A 97 7.35 -13.67 -8.72
N ALA A 98 6.76 -12.48 -8.94
CA ALA A 98 5.50 -12.30 -9.64
C ALA A 98 5.62 -12.56 -11.15
N LYS A 99 6.79 -12.39 -11.77
CA LYS A 99 6.97 -12.63 -13.21
C LYS A 99 6.65 -14.08 -13.55
N GLY A 100 5.66 -14.27 -14.43
CA GLY A 100 5.22 -15.62 -14.85
C GLY A 100 4.46 -16.39 -13.76
N ALA A 101 4.06 -15.74 -12.67
CA ALA A 101 3.11 -16.32 -11.73
C ALA A 101 1.72 -16.43 -12.40
N LYS A 102 1.02 -17.53 -12.13
CA LYS A 102 -0.38 -17.73 -12.53
C LYS A 102 -1.30 -16.74 -11.83
N ALA A 103 -1.01 -16.47 -10.56
CA ALA A 103 -1.74 -15.54 -9.72
C ALA A 103 -0.86 -15.06 -8.56
N VAL A 104 -1.10 -13.85 -8.09
CA VAL A 104 -0.62 -13.34 -6.79
C VAL A 104 -1.84 -13.11 -5.90
N LEU A 105 -1.85 -13.77 -4.74
CA LEU A 105 -2.84 -13.54 -3.68
C LEU A 105 -2.16 -12.73 -2.57
N VAL A 106 -2.59 -11.48 -2.41
CA VAL A 106 -2.07 -10.59 -1.37
C VAL A 106 -2.86 -10.88 -0.09
N LEU A 107 -2.14 -11.24 0.98
CA LEU A 107 -2.74 -11.67 2.25
C LEU A 107 -3.08 -10.50 3.18
N GLU A 108 -2.99 -9.29 2.65
CA GLU A 108 -3.51 -8.05 3.22
C GLU A 108 -4.97 -8.19 3.65
N PRO A 109 -5.42 -7.44 4.66
CA PRO A 109 -6.81 -7.52 5.11
C PRO A 109 -7.81 -7.17 4.01
N PRO A 110 -9.04 -7.73 4.05
CA PRO A 110 -10.11 -7.31 3.14
C PRO A 110 -10.51 -5.85 3.36
N PHE A 111 -11.41 -5.34 2.52
CA PHE A 111 -12.06 -4.06 2.78
C PHE A 111 -12.96 -4.14 4.04
N MET A 112 -13.39 -3.00 4.57
CA MET A 112 -14.12 -2.91 5.86
C MET A 112 -15.43 -3.72 5.90
N ASN A 113 -16.01 -4.03 4.75
CA ASN A 113 -17.21 -4.88 4.62
C ASN A 113 -16.87 -6.36 4.33
N GLY A 114 -15.59 -6.73 4.25
CA GLY A 114 -15.12 -8.07 3.94
C GLY A 114 -14.78 -8.32 2.47
N ASP A 115 -14.96 -7.33 1.59
CA ASP A 115 -14.68 -7.50 0.16
C ASP A 115 -13.21 -7.72 -0.16
N LEU A 116 -12.96 -8.40 -1.28
CA LEU A 116 -11.64 -8.48 -1.88
C LEU A 116 -11.35 -7.21 -2.67
N LYS A 117 -10.07 -6.82 -2.72
CA LYS A 117 -9.62 -5.58 -3.34
C LYS A 117 -9.17 -5.89 -4.76
N VAL A 118 -9.98 -5.51 -5.74
CA VAL A 118 -9.68 -5.67 -7.18
C VAL A 118 -8.92 -4.47 -7.75
N ALA A 119 -8.91 -3.35 -7.03
CA ALA A 119 -8.12 -2.19 -7.39
C ALA A 119 -7.59 -1.44 -6.16
N ARG A 120 -6.40 -0.86 -6.31
CA ARG A 120 -5.79 0.06 -5.35
C ARG A 120 -5.26 1.28 -6.09
N LYS A 121 -5.37 2.46 -5.50
CA LYS A 121 -4.67 3.64 -6.04
C LYS A 121 -3.15 3.42 -6.01
N GLY A 122 -2.46 4.00 -6.98
CA GLY A 122 -1.02 4.21 -6.94
C GLY A 122 -0.67 5.24 -5.87
N VAL A 123 0.59 5.22 -5.45
CA VAL A 123 1.14 6.06 -4.38
C VAL A 123 2.37 6.76 -4.90
N GLY A 124 2.35 8.09 -4.93
CA GLY A 124 3.51 8.92 -5.23
C GLY A 124 3.86 9.80 -4.04
N GLU A 125 5.15 9.95 -3.79
CA GLU A 125 5.69 10.77 -2.73
C GLU A 125 6.70 11.73 -3.33
N TYR A 126 6.41 13.02 -3.25
CA TYR A 126 7.25 14.07 -3.81
C TYR A 126 7.73 14.99 -2.70
N LYS A 127 9.00 15.36 -2.76
CA LYS A 127 9.59 16.36 -1.87
C LYS A 127 10.17 17.49 -2.70
N PHE A 128 9.68 18.70 -2.44
CA PHE A 128 10.17 19.93 -3.04
C PHE A 128 11.07 20.64 -2.03
N ASN A 129 12.36 20.72 -2.33
CA ASN A 129 13.27 21.65 -1.65
C ASN A 129 13.24 22.98 -2.43
N ILE A 130 12.89 24.05 -1.73
CA ILE A 130 12.59 25.35 -2.31
C ILE A 130 13.64 26.33 -1.83
N TYR A 131 14.40 26.87 -2.77
CA TYR A 131 15.51 27.77 -2.50
C TYR A 131 15.18 29.19 -2.94
N GLY A 132 15.46 30.14 -2.06
CA GLY A 132 15.34 31.57 -2.27
C GLY A 132 16.64 32.29 -1.90
N ARG A 133 16.52 33.49 -1.34
CA ARG A 133 17.66 34.31 -0.93
C ARG A 133 17.30 35.13 0.31
N ALA A 134 18.13 35.03 1.34
CA ALA A 134 17.92 35.74 2.58
C ALA A 134 18.17 37.24 2.41
N ALA A 135 17.39 38.04 3.12
CA ALA A 135 17.59 39.47 3.29
C ALA A 135 17.00 39.91 4.63
N HIS A 136 17.55 40.99 5.20
CA HIS A 136 16.97 41.54 6.43
C HIS A 136 15.63 42.21 6.12
N GLN A 137 14.57 41.74 6.77
CA GLN A 137 13.18 42.13 6.44
C GLN A 137 12.93 43.64 6.56
N GLY A 138 13.58 44.30 7.53
CA GLY A 138 13.42 45.73 7.78
C GLY A 138 14.43 46.66 7.10
N LEU A 139 15.43 46.13 6.38
CA LEU A 139 16.47 46.97 5.76
C LEU A 139 16.35 46.94 4.23
N GLU A 140 16.44 45.75 3.65
CA GLU A 140 16.48 45.58 2.19
C GLU A 140 15.68 44.36 1.73
N PRO A 141 14.39 44.24 2.10
CA PRO A 141 13.59 43.06 1.75
C PRO A 141 13.48 42.83 0.23
N GLN A 142 13.59 43.88 -0.59
CA GLN A 142 13.61 43.81 -2.06
C GLN A 142 14.80 43.02 -2.62
N ASN A 143 15.87 42.84 -1.83
CA ASN A 143 17.01 42.01 -2.20
C ASN A 143 16.77 40.53 -1.85
N GLY A 144 15.74 40.20 -1.08
CA GLY A 144 15.39 38.82 -0.73
C GLY A 144 14.58 38.11 -1.81
N GLN A 145 14.55 36.79 -1.75
CA GLN A 145 13.62 35.94 -2.51
C GLN A 145 13.01 34.93 -1.54
N ASN A 146 11.72 35.05 -1.27
CA ASN A 146 11.08 34.36 -0.16
C ASN A 146 10.64 32.94 -0.55
N ALA A 147 11.37 31.94 -0.05
CA ALA A 147 11.08 30.52 -0.30
C ALA A 147 9.71 30.07 0.23
N ILE A 148 9.21 30.65 1.34
CA ILE A 148 7.88 30.34 1.88
C ILE A 148 6.78 30.88 0.95
N VAL A 149 6.97 32.07 0.36
CA VAL A 149 6.02 32.63 -0.61
C VAL A 149 6.00 31.77 -1.89
N SER A 150 7.16 31.32 -2.34
CA SER A 150 7.25 30.37 -3.46
C SER A 150 6.58 29.03 -3.13
N ALA A 151 6.72 28.51 -1.91
CA ALA A 151 6.00 27.33 -1.44
C ALA A 151 4.47 27.52 -1.44
N ALA A 152 3.97 28.69 -1.04
CA ALA A 152 2.55 29.00 -1.10
C ALA A 152 2.02 29.06 -2.55
N HIS A 153 2.82 29.58 -3.48
CA HIS A 153 2.53 29.51 -4.91
C HIS A 153 2.49 28.06 -5.40
N LEU A 154 3.49 27.25 -5.07
CA LEU A 154 3.54 25.82 -5.39
C LEU A 154 2.28 25.09 -4.90
N ILE A 155 1.88 25.27 -3.63
CA ILE A 155 0.66 24.67 -3.07
C ILE A 155 -0.56 25.04 -3.93
N SER A 156 -0.68 26.31 -4.34
CA SER A 156 -1.78 26.80 -5.17
C SER A 156 -1.81 26.13 -6.55
N GLU A 157 -0.66 25.80 -7.13
CA GLU A 157 -0.59 25.07 -8.40
C GLU A 157 -0.86 23.56 -8.20
N LEU A 158 -0.34 22.96 -7.13
CA LEU A 158 -0.54 21.54 -6.80
C LEU A 158 -2.03 21.19 -6.64
N VAL A 159 -2.79 22.02 -5.92
CA VAL A 159 -4.22 21.73 -5.69
C VAL A 159 -5.04 21.77 -6.98
N LYS A 160 -4.58 22.48 -8.03
CA LYS A 160 -5.23 22.51 -9.35
C LYS A 160 -5.02 21.22 -10.14
N LEU A 161 -4.03 20.40 -9.78
CA LEU A 161 -3.75 19.13 -10.45
C LEU A 161 -4.66 17.99 -9.99
N GLN A 162 -5.40 18.19 -8.88
CA GLN A 162 -6.41 17.26 -8.39
C GLN A 162 -7.56 17.15 -9.39
N ASP A 163 -8.07 15.94 -9.54
CA ASP A 163 -9.19 15.62 -10.40
C ASP A 163 -10.05 14.58 -9.67
N TRP A 164 -11.17 15.03 -9.10
CA TRP A 164 -12.04 14.18 -8.29
C TRP A 164 -12.77 13.12 -9.13
N ASP A 165 -13.10 13.44 -10.38
CA ASP A 165 -13.81 12.54 -11.29
C ASP A 165 -12.90 11.39 -11.72
N LYS A 166 -11.63 11.69 -12.01
CA LYS A 166 -10.60 10.68 -12.26
C LYS A 166 -10.04 10.06 -10.99
N GLY A 167 -10.34 10.63 -9.83
CA GLY A 167 -9.84 10.23 -8.52
C GLY A 167 -8.33 10.47 -8.34
N THR A 168 -7.76 11.44 -9.04
CA THR A 168 -6.40 11.94 -8.78
C THR A 168 -6.43 12.92 -7.61
N THR A 169 -5.79 12.55 -6.50
CA THR A 169 -5.74 13.39 -5.29
C THR A 169 -4.30 13.74 -4.95
N LEU A 170 -4.09 14.97 -4.49
CA LEU A 170 -2.78 15.51 -4.13
C LEU A 170 -2.88 16.24 -2.79
N GLY A 171 -2.06 15.83 -1.83
CA GLY A 171 -2.02 16.39 -0.49
C GLY A 171 -0.65 16.99 -0.17
N PRO A 172 -0.47 18.33 -0.18
CA PRO A 172 0.72 18.99 0.36
C PRO A 172 0.66 18.96 1.90
N ASN A 173 1.05 17.83 2.48
CA ASN A 173 0.72 17.50 3.87
C ASN A 173 1.76 17.99 4.88
N VAL A 174 3.00 18.23 4.46
CA VAL A 174 4.08 18.71 5.33
C VAL A 174 4.76 19.93 4.70
N ILE A 175 4.82 21.03 5.45
CA ILE A 175 5.56 22.24 5.07
C ILE A 175 6.45 22.71 6.22
N GLN A 176 7.70 23.07 5.90
CA GLN A 176 8.66 23.64 6.83
C GLN A 176 9.46 24.73 6.13
N GLY A 177 9.86 25.81 6.82
CA GLY A 177 10.68 26.85 6.20
C GLY A 177 10.88 28.10 7.06
N GLY A 178 11.91 28.87 6.74
CA GLY A 178 12.32 30.05 7.50
C GLY A 178 13.05 29.71 8.81
N THR A 179 13.68 30.73 9.40
CA THR A 179 14.48 30.60 10.63
C THR A 179 13.99 31.55 11.71
N VAL A 180 13.90 32.85 11.40
CA VAL A 180 13.44 33.91 12.30
C VAL A 180 12.59 34.92 11.52
N SER A 181 11.64 35.59 12.20
CA SER A 181 10.61 36.41 11.55
C SER A 181 11.13 37.69 10.88
N ASN A 182 12.34 38.14 11.20
CA ASN A 182 12.96 39.35 10.64
C ASN A 182 13.95 39.07 9.50
N VAL A 183 13.98 37.84 8.97
CA VAL A 183 14.81 37.43 7.83
C VAL A 183 13.89 36.83 6.75
N VAL A 184 14.05 37.29 5.51
CA VAL A 184 13.39 36.66 4.34
C VAL A 184 13.84 35.20 4.26
N ALA A 185 12.91 34.27 4.28
CA ALA A 185 13.22 32.84 4.25
C ALA A 185 13.90 32.46 2.92
N ASP A 186 15.10 31.88 3.00
CA ASP A 186 15.87 31.41 1.85
C ASP A 186 15.68 29.92 1.58
N HIS A 187 15.01 29.19 2.46
CA HIS A 187 14.72 27.78 2.29
C HIS A 187 13.35 27.39 2.85
N ALA A 188 12.66 26.51 2.11
CA ALA A 188 11.46 25.81 2.54
C ALA A 188 11.43 24.39 1.96
N VAL A 189 10.72 23.49 2.61
CA VAL A 189 10.48 22.11 2.18
C VAL A 189 8.98 21.87 2.16
N LEU A 190 8.51 21.23 1.10
CA LEU A 190 7.14 20.76 0.96
C LEU A 190 7.11 19.27 0.57
N GLU A 191 6.36 18.46 1.32
CA GLU A 191 6.14 17.04 0.99
C GLU A 191 4.69 16.83 0.53
N VAL A 192 4.54 16.09 -0.57
CA VAL A 192 3.29 15.95 -1.31
C VAL A 192 2.99 14.47 -1.53
N ASP A 193 1.80 14.06 -1.10
CA ASP A 193 1.22 12.74 -1.35
C ASP A 193 0.37 12.79 -2.63
N LEU A 194 0.62 11.88 -3.58
CA LEU A 194 -0.14 11.69 -4.81
C LEU A 194 -0.84 10.33 -4.76
N ARG A 195 -2.14 10.31 -5.06
CA ARG A 195 -2.90 9.07 -5.29
C ARG A 195 -3.64 9.10 -6.62
N VAL A 196 -3.53 8.04 -7.39
CA VAL A 196 -4.07 7.93 -8.77
C VAL A 196 -4.67 6.55 -9.02
N TRP A 197 -5.71 6.45 -9.85
CA TRP A 197 -6.34 5.16 -10.15
C TRP A 197 -5.75 4.43 -11.35
N SER A 198 -5.03 5.12 -12.24
CA SER A 198 -4.48 4.55 -13.48
C SER A 198 -3.07 5.02 -13.76
N LEU A 199 -2.31 4.23 -14.50
CA LEU A 199 -0.93 4.57 -14.86
C LEU A 199 -0.89 5.85 -15.71
N GLU A 200 -1.86 6.03 -16.59
CA GLU A 200 -2.02 7.27 -17.38
C GLU A 200 -2.13 8.51 -16.48
N GLU A 201 -2.95 8.45 -15.43
CA GLU A 201 -3.07 9.56 -14.48
C GLU A 201 -1.81 9.74 -13.64
N ALA A 202 -1.08 8.67 -13.33
CA ALA A 202 0.23 8.75 -12.67
C ALA A 202 1.22 9.54 -13.53
N GLU A 203 1.33 9.21 -14.81
CA GLU A 203 2.23 9.87 -15.77
C GLU A 203 1.84 11.33 -16.01
N ARG A 204 0.53 11.61 -16.16
CA ARG A 204 0.00 12.97 -16.28
C ARG A 204 0.36 13.80 -15.05
N ALA A 205 0.10 13.29 -13.86
CA ALA A 205 0.34 13.98 -12.60
C ALA A 205 1.84 14.23 -12.38
N ASP A 206 2.71 13.23 -12.58
CA ASP A 206 4.16 13.38 -12.44
C ASP A 206 4.70 14.46 -13.39
N LYS A 207 4.30 14.42 -14.67
CA LYS A 207 4.70 15.43 -15.65
C LYS A 207 4.24 16.83 -15.26
N ALA A 208 3.00 16.96 -14.80
CA ALA A 208 2.44 18.25 -14.40
C ALA A 208 3.14 18.80 -13.14
N LEU A 209 3.39 17.95 -12.13
CA LEU A 209 4.12 18.28 -10.91
C LEU A 209 5.53 18.83 -11.22
N ARG A 210 6.26 18.13 -12.10
CA ARG A 210 7.61 18.52 -12.51
C ARG A 210 7.66 19.76 -13.40
N ALA A 211 6.54 20.14 -14.00
CA ALA A 211 6.44 21.31 -14.86
C ALA A 211 6.11 22.61 -14.11
N ILE A 212 5.69 22.54 -12.84
CA ILE A 212 5.36 23.73 -12.04
C ILE A 212 6.61 24.61 -11.90
N GLN A 213 6.50 25.86 -12.33
CA GLN A 213 7.60 26.81 -12.27
C GLN A 213 7.66 27.49 -10.89
N PRO A 214 8.88 27.73 -10.35
CA PRO A 214 9.05 28.55 -9.16
C PRO A 214 8.72 30.02 -9.45
N LEU A 215 8.44 30.79 -8.40
CA LEU A 215 8.39 32.25 -8.50
C LEU A 215 9.77 32.80 -8.91
N ASP A 216 9.77 33.92 -9.64
CA ASP A 216 10.98 34.59 -10.13
C ASP A 216 12.03 34.75 -9.02
N GLY A 217 13.25 34.29 -9.29
CA GLY A 217 14.37 34.35 -8.35
C GLY A 217 14.38 33.27 -7.27
N THR A 218 13.45 32.32 -7.29
CA THR A 218 13.49 31.08 -6.49
C THR A 218 13.71 29.86 -7.37
N ARG A 219 14.07 28.72 -6.76
CA ARG A 219 14.32 27.45 -7.45
C ARG A 219 13.67 26.30 -6.70
N TYR A 220 13.09 25.36 -7.43
CA TYR A 220 12.67 24.07 -6.89
C TYR A 220 13.69 22.98 -7.21
N GLU A 221 13.89 22.08 -6.26
CA GLU A 221 14.56 20.80 -6.43
C GLU A 221 13.61 19.71 -5.96
N ILE A 222 13.23 18.84 -6.90
CA ILE A 222 12.18 17.85 -6.68
C ILE A 222 12.83 16.47 -6.58
N THR A 223 12.63 15.81 -5.45
CA THR A 223 13.00 14.40 -5.25
C THR A 223 11.74 13.55 -5.05
N GLY A 224 11.89 12.24 -5.17
CA GLY A 224 10.78 11.30 -5.11
C GLY A 224 10.07 11.14 -6.46
N GLY A 225 8.85 10.63 -6.41
CA GLY A 225 8.07 10.23 -7.58
C GLY A 225 7.01 9.20 -7.23
N LEU A 226 6.48 8.52 -8.25
CA LEU A 226 5.63 7.36 -8.07
C LEU A 226 6.42 6.24 -7.37
N ASN A 227 6.03 5.88 -6.15
CA ASN A 227 6.58 4.73 -5.42
C ASN A 227 5.86 3.45 -5.88
N ARG A 228 4.53 3.38 -5.63
CA ARG A 228 3.68 2.25 -6.02
C ARG A 228 2.85 2.62 -7.26
N PRO A 229 2.92 1.86 -8.36
CA PRO A 229 2.01 2.09 -9.49
C PRO A 229 0.58 1.66 -9.12
N PRO A 230 -0.46 2.09 -9.84
CA PRO A 230 -1.84 1.75 -9.49
C PRO A 230 -2.15 0.29 -9.80
N MET A 231 -2.81 -0.40 -8.85
CA MET A 231 -3.36 -1.73 -9.09
C MET A 231 -4.69 -1.58 -9.84
N GLU A 232 -4.62 -1.69 -11.16
CA GLU A 232 -5.79 -1.64 -12.05
C GLU A 232 -6.40 -3.05 -12.23
N PRO A 233 -7.74 -3.17 -12.30
CA PRO A 233 -8.37 -4.44 -12.63
C PRO A 233 -7.97 -4.92 -14.02
N SER A 234 -7.41 -6.12 -14.10
CA SER A 234 -7.18 -6.85 -15.34
C SER A 234 -8.19 -8.00 -15.52
N GLU A 235 -8.35 -8.49 -16.75
CA GLU A 235 -9.17 -9.69 -17.02
C GLU A 235 -8.77 -10.87 -16.11
N GLY A 236 -7.47 -11.06 -15.88
CA GLY A 236 -6.95 -12.09 -14.98
C GLY A 236 -7.36 -11.86 -13.53
N SER A 237 -7.22 -10.63 -13.01
CA SER A 237 -7.63 -10.31 -11.64
C SER A 237 -9.13 -10.48 -11.41
N LEU A 238 -9.96 -10.16 -12.40
CA LEU A 238 -11.41 -10.33 -12.33
C LEU A 238 -11.81 -11.80 -12.36
N LYS A 239 -11.13 -12.64 -13.16
CA LYS A 239 -11.31 -14.10 -13.12
C LYS A 239 -10.91 -14.70 -11.76
N LEU A 240 -9.83 -14.19 -11.15
CA LEU A 240 -9.45 -14.59 -9.79
C LEU A 240 -10.53 -14.20 -8.78
N PHE A 241 -11.08 -12.99 -8.91
CA PHE A 241 -12.16 -12.52 -8.05
C PHE A 241 -13.42 -13.39 -8.19
N ASP A 242 -13.84 -13.71 -9.42
CA ASP A 242 -15.01 -14.58 -9.66
C ASP A 242 -14.83 -15.98 -9.07
N LYS A 243 -13.62 -16.55 -9.19
CA LYS A 243 -13.26 -17.81 -8.56
C LYS A 243 -13.35 -17.71 -7.04
N ALA A 244 -12.75 -16.68 -6.44
CA ALA A 244 -12.77 -16.46 -5.00
C ALA A 244 -14.19 -16.28 -4.46
N ARG A 245 -15.02 -15.51 -5.16
CA ARG A 245 -16.44 -15.32 -4.85
C ARG A 245 -17.22 -16.63 -4.90
N THR A 246 -17.00 -17.44 -5.93
CA THR A 246 -17.64 -18.76 -6.06
C THR A 246 -17.28 -19.67 -4.87
N ILE A 247 -16.01 -19.71 -4.51
CA ILE A 247 -15.51 -20.51 -3.38
C ILE A 247 -16.07 -20.01 -2.04
N ALA A 248 -16.11 -18.69 -1.83
CA ALA A 248 -16.68 -18.10 -0.63
C ALA A 248 -18.15 -18.50 -0.46
N ASN A 249 -18.95 -18.43 -1.55
CA ASN A 249 -20.35 -18.82 -1.54
C ASN A 249 -20.55 -20.30 -1.18
N GLU A 250 -19.69 -21.19 -1.68
CA GLU A 250 -19.72 -22.61 -1.33
C GLU A 250 -19.36 -22.88 0.14
N ILE A 251 -18.49 -22.04 0.73
CA ILE A 251 -18.14 -22.09 2.17
C ILE A 251 -19.29 -21.53 3.03
N GLY A 252 -20.11 -20.65 2.47
CA GLY A 252 -21.29 -20.06 3.13
C GLY A 252 -21.12 -18.60 3.54
N PHE A 253 -20.29 -17.82 2.83
CA PHE A 253 -20.22 -16.37 3.02
C PHE A 253 -20.00 -15.64 1.70
N ASP A 254 -20.43 -14.38 1.62
CA ASP A 254 -20.27 -13.56 0.42
C ASP A 254 -18.98 -12.72 0.48
N VAL A 255 -18.39 -12.50 -0.70
CA VAL A 255 -17.36 -11.47 -0.91
C VAL A 255 -17.67 -10.65 -2.16
N GLY A 256 -17.65 -9.33 -2.02
CA GLY A 256 -17.73 -8.39 -3.13
C GLY A 256 -16.35 -7.95 -3.63
N ALA A 257 -16.36 -7.12 -4.66
CA ALA A 257 -15.19 -6.48 -5.23
C ALA A 257 -15.15 -5.02 -4.78
N SER A 258 -14.08 -4.63 -4.12
CA SER A 258 -13.85 -3.27 -3.65
C SER A 258 -12.64 -2.61 -4.32
N ARG A 259 -12.70 -1.29 -4.43
CA ARG A 259 -11.59 -0.43 -4.87
C ARG A 259 -11.18 0.44 -3.67
N VAL A 260 -9.90 0.50 -3.34
CA VAL A 260 -9.42 1.24 -2.15
C VAL A 260 -8.35 2.28 -2.48
N GLY A 261 -8.31 3.36 -1.70
CA GLY A 261 -7.34 4.45 -1.87
C GLY A 261 -5.93 4.15 -1.36
N GLY A 262 -5.77 3.17 -0.47
CA GLY A 262 -4.47 2.77 0.10
C GLY A 262 -3.70 1.80 -0.81
N GLY A 263 -2.37 1.96 -0.84
CA GLY A 263 -1.46 1.04 -1.53
C GLY A 263 -1.21 -0.25 -0.74
N SER A 264 -0.48 -1.17 -1.37
CA SER A 264 0.11 -2.39 -0.79
C SER A 264 1.20 -2.91 -1.72
N ASP A 265 1.93 -3.95 -1.33
CA ASP A 265 2.84 -4.64 -2.26
C ASP A 265 2.16 -5.25 -3.50
N GLY A 266 0.84 -5.49 -3.46
CA GLY A 266 0.05 -5.93 -4.62
C GLY A 266 0.07 -4.95 -5.79
N ASN A 267 0.34 -3.67 -5.53
CA ASN A 267 0.52 -2.64 -6.55
C ASN A 267 1.71 -2.95 -7.47
N PHE A 268 2.79 -3.56 -6.97
CA PHE A 268 3.94 -3.92 -7.81
C PHE A 268 3.66 -5.12 -8.69
N THR A 269 2.88 -6.09 -8.19
CA THR A 269 2.65 -7.35 -8.90
C THR A 269 1.54 -7.26 -9.93
N SER A 270 0.61 -6.32 -9.81
CA SER A 270 -0.59 -6.22 -10.67
C SER A 270 -0.28 -6.00 -12.16
N HIS A 271 0.87 -5.41 -12.48
CA HIS A 271 1.32 -5.22 -13.86
C HIS A 271 2.12 -6.42 -14.41
N LEU A 272 2.46 -7.38 -13.55
CA LEU A 272 3.33 -8.51 -13.86
C LEU A 272 2.56 -9.84 -13.90
N ALA A 273 1.52 -9.96 -13.07
CA ALA A 273 0.66 -11.13 -12.99
C ALA A 273 -0.74 -10.76 -12.50
N PRO A 274 -1.76 -11.59 -12.81
CA PRO A 274 -3.08 -11.49 -12.18
C PRO A 274 -2.96 -11.41 -10.66
N THR A 275 -3.29 -10.27 -10.08
CA THR A 275 -3.14 -9.99 -8.65
C THR A 275 -4.52 -9.73 -8.05
N LEU A 276 -4.79 -10.34 -6.89
CA LEU A 276 -5.99 -10.07 -6.10
C LEU A 276 -5.61 -9.96 -4.63
N ASP A 277 -6.18 -8.97 -3.97
CA ASP A 277 -5.84 -8.58 -2.60
C ASP A 277 -7.06 -8.74 -1.67
N GLY A 278 -6.84 -8.79 -0.36
CA GLY A 278 -7.88 -8.88 0.65
C GLY A 278 -8.09 -10.28 1.22
N PHE A 279 -7.12 -11.19 1.04
CA PHE A 279 -7.22 -12.56 1.56
C PHE A 279 -6.94 -12.68 3.06
N GLY A 280 -6.51 -11.59 3.71
CA GLY A 280 -6.16 -11.55 5.11
C GLY A 280 -7.33 -11.59 6.09
N ALA A 281 -7.00 -11.30 7.35
CA ALA A 281 -7.94 -11.42 8.45
C ALA A 281 -8.94 -10.26 8.44
N PHE A 282 -10.22 -10.56 8.66
CA PHE A 282 -11.25 -9.53 8.78
C PHE A 282 -11.21 -8.89 10.17
N GLY A 283 -11.28 -7.56 10.22
CA GLY A 283 -10.97 -6.79 11.41
C GLY A 283 -11.00 -5.29 11.13
N ALA A 284 -10.42 -4.52 12.04
CA ALA A 284 -10.33 -3.08 11.92
C ALA A 284 -9.16 -2.51 12.73
N GLY A 285 -8.93 -1.20 12.58
CA GLY A 285 -7.96 -0.46 13.38
C GLY A 285 -6.52 -0.57 12.86
N ALA A 286 -6.32 -0.82 11.56
CA ALA A 286 -5.00 -0.67 10.93
C ALA A 286 -4.37 0.67 11.34
N HIS A 287 -3.11 0.59 11.75
CA HIS A 287 -2.27 1.73 12.19
C HIS A 287 -2.82 2.49 13.41
N GLN A 288 -3.78 1.92 14.15
CA GLN A 288 -4.36 2.52 15.34
C GLN A 288 -3.99 1.71 16.59
N LYS A 289 -3.10 2.29 17.39
CA LYS A 289 -2.63 1.71 18.65
C LYS A 289 -3.80 1.36 19.59
N ASN A 290 -3.70 0.21 20.26
CA ASN A 290 -4.63 -0.35 21.24
C ASN A 290 -6.01 -0.78 20.72
N ILE A 291 -6.35 -0.48 19.46
CA ILE A 291 -7.65 -0.82 18.89
C ILE A 291 -7.56 -1.75 17.67
N GLU A 292 -6.38 -1.97 17.10
CA GLU A 292 -6.21 -2.97 16.04
C GLU A 292 -6.65 -4.36 16.50
N HIS A 293 -7.54 -4.98 15.72
CA HIS A 293 -8.10 -6.28 16.05
C HIS A 293 -8.64 -7.03 14.84
N ILE A 294 -8.85 -8.33 15.05
CA ILE A 294 -9.52 -9.24 14.11
C ILE A 294 -10.75 -9.89 14.74
N HIS A 295 -11.73 -10.22 13.90
CA HIS A 295 -12.86 -11.07 14.27
C HIS A 295 -12.43 -12.55 14.25
N ILE A 296 -12.35 -13.18 15.42
CA ILE A 296 -11.87 -14.58 15.53
C ILE A 296 -12.74 -15.53 14.70
N ALA A 297 -14.06 -15.31 14.70
CA ALA A 297 -15.00 -16.13 13.93
C ALA A 297 -14.76 -16.09 12.41
N SER A 298 -14.11 -15.05 11.90
CA SER A 298 -13.79 -14.92 10.48
C SER A 298 -12.58 -15.76 10.03
N LEU A 299 -11.73 -16.19 10.97
CA LEU A 299 -10.46 -16.83 10.66
C LEU A 299 -10.64 -18.12 9.86
N VAL A 300 -11.56 -18.98 10.31
CA VAL A 300 -11.83 -20.29 9.68
C VAL A 300 -12.37 -20.15 8.24
N PRO A 301 -13.48 -19.43 7.97
CA PRO A 301 -14.00 -19.32 6.61
C PRO A 301 -13.02 -18.62 5.64
N ARG A 302 -12.24 -17.64 6.12
CA ARG A 302 -11.21 -16.96 5.32
C ARG A 302 -10.01 -17.87 5.00
N SER A 303 -9.53 -18.66 5.96
CA SER A 303 -8.51 -19.70 5.70
C SER A 303 -9.03 -20.76 4.73
N ALA A 304 -10.31 -21.15 4.84
CA ALA A 304 -10.94 -22.08 3.92
C ALA A 304 -11.03 -21.51 2.50
N LEU A 305 -11.30 -20.20 2.35
CA LEU A 305 -11.25 -19.52 1.05
C LEU A 305 -9.85 -19.61 0.42
N ILE A 306 -8.79 -19.29 1.18
CA ILE A 306 -7.40 -19.45 0.69
C ILE A 306 -7.14 -20.90 0.27
N ALA A 307 -7.55 -21.87 1.09
CA ALA A 307 -7.36 -23.29 0.75
C ALA A 307 -8.11 -23.67 -0.53
N GLY A 308 -9.35 -23.20 -0.70
CA GLY A 308 -10.16 -23.40 -1.90
C GLY A 308 -9.49 -22.83 -3.14
N MET A 309 -8.88 -21.65 -3.06
CA MET A 309 -8.16 -21.03 -4.17
C MET A 309 -6.97 -21.87 -4.67
N LEU A 310 -6.39 -22.69 -3.80
CA LEU A 310 -5.23 -23.54 -4.09
C LEU A 310 -5.59 -24.91 -4.65
N ILE A 311 -6.79 -25.43 -4.38
CA ILE A 311 -7.19 -26.81 -4.75
C ILE A 311 -8.23 -26.86 -5.88
N LYS A 312 -9.04 -25.82 -6.05
CA LYS A 312 -9.94 -25.65 -7.20
C LYS A 312 -9.26 -24.81 -8.28
#